data_AF-A0A7G8PJF3-F1
#
_entry.id   AF-A0A7G8PJF3-F1
#
_cell.length_a   1.000
_cell.length_b   1.000
_cell.length_c   1.000
_cell.angle_alpha   90.00
_cell.angle_beta   90.00
_cell.angle_gamma   90.00
#
_symmetry.space_group_name_H-M   'P 1'
#
loop_
_entity.id
_entity.type
_entity.pdbx_description
1 polymer ?
#
loop_
_entity_poly.entity_id
_entity_poly.type
_entity_poly.pdbx_seq_one_letter_code
_entity_poly.pdbx_strand_id
1 'polypeptide(L)'
;MATAPHVLGHVVTVAKQLIEKALGPLVSTLPSNVPAQSPVLWTVLAWVRKEIETNLFPVHVVSPWSVTSPNLLVNGSAELADPSLTGNSSVTIPGWTVTGTPTVIRYGTARVIPLGLSIPGPTLPAVFNFPSDRPVTGDTQFIGGGNVATSTLSQTVDLTGAASTIDAGSTPYKLSGWLGGASIDPSAASITVRFLDGNGAQLGVGKIGPVSALDRWFQTGLLERSTSAVIPVGTRSAQVVVTLRNSNPATLGYNNAFADDLAFTVGAALPAPPPPAPPASTVGQLDHVFMVYMENKGYGDIVGSPNAPYLNSLVNAYGVETNYYALTHPSDPNYYPILGGADFGYSFNCATNCIDARNLADNIEAAGKTWAGYAQGMSAAGPYTATSDYAPDQLPFLAYRDIYNDPARAAAHLFPLTQLATDLSSPSTAPNFAWFAANEANNMEGPIDSLTGVLSYIGGLFTKHQYNVKAGDQFLQNTVPAILNSAVWNDPTQKSALFITFDEDTDNISLGFGNGGNHVLTIAIPSPGAISAGMRSGPFTDDSYANHYSLLRTIEDSLGLPSLTDNDTYAQPLNGLWTTSPTNPGTTPVIL
;
A
#
# COMPACT_ATOMS: atom_id res chain seq x y z
N MET A 1 17.38 -22.39 -51.59
CA MET A 1 18.47 -22.53 -50.60
C MET A 1 19.40 -21.33 -50.74
N ALA A 2 19.19 -20.30 -49.91
CA ALA A 2 20.21 -19.27 -49.70
C ALA A 2 21.16 -19.81 -48.63
N THR A 3 22.46 -19.80 -48.89
CA THR A 3 23.47 -20.35 -47.98
C THR A 3 23.55 -19.51 -46.70
N ALA A 4 23.73 -20.19 -45.55
CA ALA A 4 23.81 -19.62 -44.20
C ALA A 4 24.70 -18.36 -44.01
N PRO A 5 25.78 -18.12 -44.79
CA PRO A 5 26.57 -16.89 -44.67
C PRO A 5 25.81 -15.61 -45.05
N HIS A 6 24.83 -15.68 -45.95
CA HIS A 6 24.09 -14.51 -46.43
C HIS A 6 23.05 -14.00 -45.42
N VAL A 7 22.47 -14.90 -44.63
CA VAL A 7 21.53 -14.55 -43.56
C VAL A 7 22.26 -13.88 -42.39
N LEU A 8 23.44 -14.39 -42.04
CA LEU A 8 24.28 -13.80 -40.99
C LEU A 8 24.76 -12.39 -41.35
N GLY A 9 25.14 -12.16 -42.61
CA GLY A 9 25.52 -10.83 -43.11
C GLY A 9 24.38 -9.82 -43.10
N HIS A 10 23.14 -10.24 -43.38
CA HIS A 10 21.95 -9.40 -43.29
C HIS A 10 21.57 -9.09 -41.83
N VAL A 11 21.62 -10.08 -40.94
CA VAL A 11 21.34 -9.90 -39.51
C VAL A 11 22.37 -8.96 -38.88
N VAL A 12 23.65 -9.07 -39.23
CA VAL A 12 24.70 -8.16 -38.74
C VAL A 12 24.51 -6.73 -39.28
N THR A 13 24.07 -6.58 -40.52
CA THR A 13 23.80 -5.26 -41.13
C THR A 13 22.60 -4.58 -40.48
N VAL A 14 21.51 -5.33 -40.24
CA VAL A 14 20.31 -4.84 -39.57
C VAL A 14 20.61 -4.53 -38.09
N ALA A 15 21.40 -5.36 -37.41
CA ALA A 15 21.85 -5.09 -36.04
C ALA A 15 22.71 -3.82 -35.97
N LYS A 16 23.62 -3.58 -36.92
CA LYS A 16 24.41 -2.34 -36.99
C LYS A 16 23.55 -1.09 -37.19
N GLN A 17 22.54 -1.16 -38.07
CA GLN A 17 21.61 -0.05 -38.29
C GLN A 17 20.68 0.20 -37.10
N LEU A 18 20.30 -0.86 -36.37
CA LEU A 18 19.55 -0.76 -35.10
C LEU A 18 20.40 -0.17 -33.98
N ILE A 19 21.68 -0.55 -33.90
CA ILE A 19 22.66 0.02 -32.96
C ILE A 19 22.87 1.51 -33.23
N GLU A 20 23.03 1.93 -34.48
CA GLU A 20 23.14 3.36 -34.83
C GLU A 20 21.88 4.16 -34.49
N LYS A 21 20.68 3.59 -34.70
CA LYS A 21 19.43 4.29 -34.37
C LYS A 21 19.10 4.31 -32.88
N ALA A 22 19.42 3.24 -32.15
CA ALA A 22 19.15 3.12 -30.71
C ALA A 22 20.21 3.81 -29.84
N LEU A 23 21.49 3.73 -30.24
CA LEU A 23 22.60 4.40 -29.53
C LEU A 23 22.92 5.79 -30.08
N GLY A 24 22.39 6.18 -31.25
CA GLY A 24 22.59 7.51 -31.83
C GLY A 24 22.29 8.67 -30.86
N PRO A 25 21.16 8.64 -30.13
CA PRO A 25 20.86 9.63 -29.09
C PRO A 25 21.86 9.59 -27.92
N LEU A 26 22.34 8.40 -27.53
CA LEU A 26 23.30 8.19 -26.44
C LEU A 26 24.73 8.65 -26.78
N VAL A 27 25.10 8.53 -28.06
CA VAL A 27 26.40 8.99 -28.59
C VAL A 27 26.39 10.50 -28.86
N SER A 28 25.21 11.08 -29.17
CA SER A 28 25.05 12.52 -29.42
C SER A 28 25.22 13.42 -28.20
N THR A 29 25.18 12.85 -26.99
CA THR A 29 25.38 13.56 -25.71
C THR A 29 26.82 13.47 -25.18
N LEU A 30 27.69 12.70 -25.85
CA LEU A 30 29.13 12.69 -25.54
C LEU A 30 29.76 14.00 -26.04
N PRO A 31 30.66 14.63 -25.26
CA PRO A 31 31.43 15.78 -25.75
C PRO A 31 32.10 15.42 -27.07
N SER A 32 32.16 16.34 -28.03
CA SER A 32 32.69 16.16 -29.40
C SER A 32 34.15 15.68 -29.50
N ASN A 33 34.77 15.37 -28.37
CA ASN A 33 36.21 15.20 -28.18
C ASN A 33 36.57 13.77 -27.69
N VAL A 34 35.62 12.84 -27.59
CA VAL A 34 35.92 11.45 -27.19
C VAL A 34 36.61 10.74 -28.37
N PRO A 35 37.88 10.33 -28.26
CA PRO A 35 38.58 9.66 -29.35
C PRO A 35 37.89 8.31 -29.65
N ALA A 36 37.80 7.94 -30.93
CA ALA A 36 37.25 6.65 -31.38
C ALA A 36 37.95 5.40 -30.78
N GLN A 37 39.08 5.60 -30.11
CA GLN A 37 39.91 4.60 -29.43
C GLN A 37 39.70 4.60 -27.90
N SER A 38 38.71 5.32 -27.36
CA SER A 38 38.48 5.40 -25.91
C SER A 38 38.17 4.01 -25.34
N PRO A 39 38.95 3.53 -24.34
CA PRO A 39 38.69 2.25 -23.68
C PRO A 39 37.28 2.17 -23.08
N VAL A 40 36.72 3.31 -22.67
CA VAL A 40 35.36 3.40 -22.12
C VAL A 40 34.31 3.13 -23.19
N LEU A 41 34.45 3.71 -24.39
CA LEU A 41 33.52 3.47 -25.50
C LEU A 41 33.58 2.01 -25.96
N TRP A 42 34.78 1.42 -26.03
CA TRP A 42 34.96 0.02 -26.39
C TRP A 42 34.47 -0.95 -25.30
N THR A 43 34.57 -0.57 -24.02
CA THR A 43 34.01 -1.36 -22.91
C THR A 43 32.48 -1.32 -22.93
N VAL A 44 31.88 -0.16 -23.18
CA VAL A 44 30.42 -0.02 -23.35
C VAL A 44 29.95 -0.81 -24.57
N LEU A 45 30.62 -0.70 -25.72
CA LEU A 45 30.28 -1.46 -26.93
C LEU A 45 30.48 -2.97 -26.77
N ALA A 46 31.53 -3.41 -26.08
CA ALA A 46 31.76 -4.83 -25.77
C ALA A 46 30.70 -5.36 -24.80
N TRP A 47 30.26 -4.54 -23.85
CA TRP A 47 29.18 -4.87 -22.93
C TRP A 47 27.81 -4.94 -23.64
N VAL A 48 27.46 -3.94 -24.46
CA VAL A 48 26.25 -3.97 -25.31
C VAL A 48 26.26 -5.18 -26.23
N ARG A 49 27.41 -5.50 -26.84
CA ARG A 49 27.58 -6.70 -27.67
C ARG A 49 27.36 -7.97 -26.86
N LYS A 50 27.92 -8.08 -25.65
CA LYS A 50 27.73 -9.23 -24.78
C LYS A 50 26.25 -9.43 -24.44
N GLU A 51 25.54 -8.35 -24.11
CA GLU A 51 24.10 -8.39 -23.82
C GLU A 51 23.24 -8.76 -25.03
N ILE A 52 23.59 -8.24 -26.22
CA ILE A 52 22.96 -8.63 -27.47
C ILE A 52 23.22 -10.11 -27.77
N GLU A 53 24.44 -10.61 -27.54
CA GLU A 53 24.81 -12.01 -27.74
C GLU A 53 24.07 -12.92 -26.73
N THR A 54 23.93 -12.57 -25.45
CA THR A 54 23.12 -13.35 -24.50
C THR A 54 21.63 -13.40 -24.84
N ASN A 55 21.10 -12.39 -25.54
CA ASN A 55 19.67 -12.30 -25.88
C ASN A 55 19.32 -12.75 -27.32
N LEU A 56 20.30 -12.92 -28.23
CA LEU A 56 20.08 -13.32 -29.63
C LEU A 56 20.31 -14.82 -29.90
N PHE A 57 20.98 -15.56 -29.02
CA PHE A 57 21.13 -17.00 -29.19
C PHE A 57 20.01 -17.75 -28.44
N PRO A 58 19.32 -18.71 -29.09
CA PRO A 58 18.31 -19.50 -28.42
C PRO A 58 18.94 -20.22 -27.22
N VAL A 59 18.23 -20.19 -26.08
CA VAL A 59 18.59 -20.92 -24.87
C VAL A 59 18.86 -22.37 -25.26
N HIS A 60 20.00 -22.93 -24.82
CA HIS A 60 20.25 -24.36 -24.94
C HIS A 60 19.03 -25.10 -24.40
N VAL A 61 18.35 -25.85 -25.27
CA VAL A 61 17.22 -26.70 -24.88
C VAL A 61 17.79 -27.83 -24.02
N VAL A 62 17.84 -27.58 -22.70
CA VAL A 62 18.00 -28.63 -21.70
C VAL A 62 16.69 -29.42 -21.73
N SER A 63 16.77 -30.74 -21.67
CA SER A 63 15.58 -31.60 -21.57
C SER A 63 14.62 -31.03 -20.52
N PRO A 64 13.31 -30.90 -20.81
CA PRO A 64 12.37 -30.33 -19.87
C PRO A 64 12.39 -31.16 -18.58
N TRP A 65 12.79 -30.54 -17.49
CA TRP A 65 12.64 -31.13 -16.17
C TRP A 65 11.14 -31.24 -15.93
N SER A 66 10.63 -32.45 -15.70
CA SER A 66 9.20 -32.67 -15.48
C SER A 66 8.81 -32.12 -14.10
N VAL A 67 8.32 -30.88 -14.05
CA VAL A 67 7.54 -30.38 -12.91
C VAL A 67 6.14 -30.98 -12.99
N THR A 68 5.61 -31.43 -11.85
CA THR A 68 4.34 -32.16 -11.77
C THR A 68 3.34 -31.52 -10.82
N SER A 69 3.77 -30.60 -9.96
CA SER A 69 2.88 -29.82 -9.11
C SER A 69 2.11 -28.76 -9.93
N PRO A 70 0.93 -28.32 -9.46
CA PRO A 70 0.36 -27.04 -9.88
C PRO A 70 1.24 -25.87 -9.40
N ASN A 71 0.85 -24.64 -9.76
CA ASN A 71 1.44 -23.46 -9.15
C ASN A 71 1.17 -23.50 -7.63
N LEU A 72 2.24 -23.43 -6.84
CA LEU A 72 2.19 -23.48 -5.38
C LEU A 72 2.06 -22.09 -4.74
N LEU A 73 2.03 -21.03 -5.54
CA LEU A 73 1.69 -19.69 -5.11
C LEU A 73 0.18 -19.46 -5.28
N VAL A 74 -0.40 -18.75 -4.32
CA VAL A 74 -1.76 -18.20 -4.48
C VAL A 74 -1.68 -16.80 -5.05
N ASN A 75 -2.70 -16.39 -5.80
CA ASN A 75 -2.83 -15.02 -6.31
C ASN A 75 -1.55 -14.50 -7.02
N GLY A 76 -0.89 -15.36 -7.79
CA GLY A 76 0.35 -15.03 -8.49
C GLY A 76 0.16 -13.96 -9.59
N SER A 77 -1.05 -13.86 -10.13
CA SER A 77 -1.47 -12.86 -11.11
C SER A 77 -2.17 -11.64 -10.48
N ALA A 78 -2.25 -11.57 -9.14
CA ALA A 78 -2.88 -10.49 -8.41
C ALA A 78 -4.36 -10.19 -8.77
N GLU A 79 -5.15 -11.17 -9.21
CA GLU A 79 -6.54 -11.00 -9.72
C GLU A 79 -7.64 -11.07 -8.65
N LEU A 80 -7.31 -11.17 -7.36
CA LEU A 80 -8.30 -11.48 -6.31
C LEU A 80 -8.92 -10.30 -5.56
N ALA A 81 -8.36 -9.09 -5.64
CA ALA A 81 -8.86 -7.92 -4.93
C ALA A 81 -8.93 -6.70 -5.83
N ASP A 82 -9.59 -5.65 -5.35
CA ASP A 82 -9.78 -4.42 -6.08
C ASP A 82 -8.44 -3.70 -6.37
N PRO A 83 -8.13 -3.40 -7.64
CA PRO A 83 -6.91 -2.69 -8.00
C PRO A 83 -7.04 -1.19 -7.73
N SER A 84 -5.91 -0.49 -7.63
CA SER A 84 -5.90 0.96 -7.70
C SER A 84 -6.29 1.40 -9.11
N LEU A 85 -7.34 2.22 -9.20
CA LEU A 85 -7.85 2.72 -10.48
C LEU A 85 -6.93 3.76 -11.12
N THR A 86 -6.03 4.34 -10.34
CA THR A 86 -5.02 5.30 -10.79
C THR A 86 -3.62 4.70 -10.86
N GLY A 87 -3.41 3.58 -10.17
CA GLY A 87 -2.10 3.00 -9.90
C GLY A 87 -1.32 3.72 -8.79
N ASN A 88 -1.81 4.84 -8.27
CA ASN A 88 -1.09 5.70 -7.32
C ASN A 88 -1.43 5.41 -5.85
N SER A 89 -2.40 4.53 -5.60
CA SER A 89 -2.80 4.14 -4.25
C SER A 89 -2.42 2.70 -3.96
N SER A 90 -1.97 2.45 -2.74
CA SER A 90 -1.78 1.09 -2.24
C SER A 90 -3.11 0.37 -2.09
N VAL A 91 -3.11 -0.93 -2.33
CA VAL A 91 -4.30 -1.79 -2.22
C VAL A 91 -3.95 -3.10 -1.54
N THR A 92 -4.96 -3.81 -1.05
CA THR A 92 -4.76 -5.11 -0.42
C THR A 92 -4.39 -6.15 -1.48
N ILE A 93 -3.42 -7.01 -1.18
CA ILE A 93 -2.95 -8.06 -2.10
C ILE A 93 -3.15 -9.44 -1.44
N PRO A 94 -4.33 -10.08 -1.61
CA PRO A 94 -4.68 -11.30 -0.89
C PRO A 94 -3.66 -12.42 -1.08
N GLY A 95 -3.35 -13.12 0.01
CA GLY A 95 -2.41 -14.24 0.00
C GLY A 95 -0.93 -13.85 0.01
N TRP A 96 -0.58 -12.56 0.03
CA TRP A 96 0.79 -12.08 0.10
C TRP A 96 1.08 -11.35 1.42
N THR A 97 2.23 -11.61 2.02
CA THR A 97 2.78 -10.74 3.08
C THR A 97 3.56 -9.61 2.43
N VAL A 98 3.19 -8.36 2.73
CA VAL A 98 3.74 -7.18 2.06
C VAL A 98 4.65 -6.35 2.98
N THR A 99 5.59 -5.62 2.39
CA THR A 99 6.36 -4.56 3.05
C THR A 99 6.33 -3.29 2.22
N GLY A 100 6.22 -2.12 2.85
CA GLY A 100 5.97 -0.86 2.15
C GLY A 100 4.56 -0.84 1.55
N THR A 101 4.30 0.01 0.55
CA THR A 101 2.94 0.13 -0.02
C THR A 101 2.91 -0.17 -1.53
N PRO A 102 3.17 -1.45 -1.93
CA PRO A 102 2.97 -1.86 -3.31
C PRO A 102 1.49 -1.73 -3.70
N THR A 103 1.21 -1.81 -5.00
CA THR A 103 -0.14 -1.68 -5.53
C THR A 103 -0.46 -2.78 -6.53
N VAL A 104 -1.72 -2.85 -6.96
CA VAL A 104 -2.21 -3.65 -8.08
C VAL A 104 -2.91 -2.71 -9.05
N ILE A 105 -2.61 -2.84 -10.34
CA ILE A 105 -3.00 -1.87 -11.37
C ILE A 105 -3.69 -2.61 -12.50
N ARG A 106 -4.82 -2.07 -12.99
CA ARG A 106 -5.45 -2.61 -14.19
C ARG A 106 -4.57 -2.39 -15.43
N TYR A 107 -4.54 -3.38 -16.31
CA TYR A 107 -3.90 -3.23 -17.61
C TYR A 107 -4.57 -2.11 -18.41
N GLY A 108 -3.76 -1.20 -18.95
CA GLY A 108 -4.21 -0.05 -19.74
C GLY A 108 -4.59 1.19 -18.93
N THR A 109 -4.43 1.17 -17.60
CA THR A 109 -4.65 2.37 -16.77
C THR A 109 -3.82 3.55 -17.28
N ALA A 110 -4.49 4.68 -17.49
CA ALA A 110 -3.84 5.91 -17.88
C ALA A 110 -3.10 6.53 -16.70
N ARG A 111 -1.92 7.10 -16.95
CA ARG A 111 -1.20 7.79 -15.88
C ARG A 111 -1.73 9.18 -15.66
N VAL A 112 -2.04 9.49 -14.41
CA VAL A 112 -2.38 10.83 -13.95
C VAL A 112 -1.29 11.27 -12.98
N ILE A 113 -0.80 12.49 -13.13
CA ILE A 113 0.11 13.10 -12.14
C ILE A 113 -0.78 13.67 -11.01
N PRO A 114 -0.72 13.16 -9.78
CA PRO A 114 -1.42 13.77 -8.66
C PRO A 114 -0.68 15.06 -8.29
N LEU A 115 -1.32 16.20 -8.48
CA LEU A 115 -0.74 17.52 -8.20
C LEU A 115 -1.01 18.02 -6.78
N GLY A 116 -1.78 17.27 -5.98
CA GLY A 116 -2.26 17.74 -4.68
C GLY A 116 -3.20 18.93 -4.77
N LEU A 117 -4.03 18.97 -5.82
CA LEU A 117 -5.03 20.02 -6.05
C LEU A 117 -6.43 19.44 -5.91
N SER A 118 -7.44 20.32 -5.81
CA SER A 118 -8.86 19.89 -5.79
C SER A 118 -9.42 19.53 -7.18
N ILE A 119 -8.55 19.35 -8.16
CA ILE A 119 -8.89 18.98 -9.54
C ILE A 119 -7.97 17.85 -10.01
N PRO A 120 -8.45 16.98 -10.93
CA PRO A 120 -7.59 15.98 -11.53
C PRO A 120 -6.35 16.63 -12.15
N GLY A 121 -5.20 16.05 -11.89
CA GLY A 121 -3.99 16.44 -12.59
C GLY A 121 -3.99 16.01 -14.06
N PRO A 122 -2.99 16.42 -14.84
CA PRO A 122 -2.92 16.09 -16.26
C PRO A 122 -2.75 14.58 -16.45
N THR A 123 -3.57 14.00 -17.32
CA THR A 123 -3.33 12.66 -17.86
C THR A 123 -2.14 12.72 -18.82
N LEU A 124 -1.16 11.84 -18.59
CA LEU A 124 0.00 11.75 -19.47
C LEU A 124 -0.38 11.19 -20.85
N PRO A 125 0.38 11.54 -21.91
CA PRO A 125 0.21 10.90 -23.22
C PRO A 125 0.30 9.37 -23.12
N ALA A 126 -0.47 8.67 -23.96
CA ALA A 126 -0.61 7.21 -23.90
C ALA A 126 0.69 6.39 -23.90
N VAL A 127 1.78 6.94 -24.47
CA VAL A 127 3.12 6.32 -24.43
C VAL A 127 3.67 6.13 -23.02
N PHE A 128 3.16 6.89 -22.04
CA PHE A 128 3.54 6.79 -20.64
C PHE A 128 2.55 5.98 -19.80
N ASN A 129 1.48 5.46 -20.38
CA ASN A 129 0.49 4.67 -19.63
C ASN A 129 1.15 3.44 -18.98
N PHE A 130 0.44 2.87 -18.01
CA PHE A 130 0.77 1.56 -17.48
C PHE A 130 0.69 0.49 -18.60
N PRO A 131 1.37 -0.66 -18.43
CA PRO A 131 1.27 -1.79 -19.37
C PRO A 131 -0.16 -2.04 -19.81
N SER A 132 -0.35 -2.24 -21.11
CA SER A 132 -1.65 -2.60 -21.71
C SER A 132 -1.65 -4.00 -22.32
N ASP A 133 -0.47 -4.50 -22.70
CA ASP A 133 -0.28 -5.86 -23.19
C ASP A 133 -0.32 -6.84 -22.02
N ARG A 134 -1.33 -7.69 -22.02
CA ARG A 134 -1.58 -8.71 -20.99
C ARG A 134 -0.80 -9.99 -21.31
N PRO A 135 -0.03 -10.55 -20.35
CA PRO A 135 0.61 -11.85 -20.47
C PRO A 135 -0.33 -12.98 -20.90
N VAL A 136 -1.47 -13.09 -20.23
CA VAL A 136 -2.51 -14.08 -20.50
C VAL A 136 -3.84 -13.38 -20.79
N THR A 137 -4.64 -13.93 -21.71
CA THR A 137 -5.90 -13.32 -22.18
C THR A 137 -6.93 -13.10 -21.06
N GLY A 138 -6.80 -13.83 -19.94
CA GLY A 138 -7.68 -13.71 -18.77
C GLY A 138 -7.29 -12.62 -17.78
N ASP A 139 -6.05 -12.12 -17.84
CA ASP A 139 -5.54 -11.17 -16.85
C ASP A 139 -6.20 -9.82 -17.02
N THR A 140 -6.48 -9.17 -15.90
CA THR A 140 -7.08 -7.84 -15.85
C THR A 140 -6.19 -6.83 -15.14
N GLN A 141 -5.28 -7.29 -14.28
CA GLN A 141 -4.42 -6.45 -13.47
C GLN A 141 -3.06 -7.10 -13.19
N PHE A 142 -2.13 -6.31 -12.66
CA PHE A 142 -0.76 -6.75 -12.36
C PHE A 142 -0.21 -6.01 -11.14
N ILE A 143 0.86 -6.55 -10.55
CA ILE A 143 1.51 -5.98 -9.37
C ILE A 143 2.40 -4.80 -9.78
N GLY A 144 2.26 -3.68 -9.09
CA GLY A 144 3.06 -2.48 -9.27
C GLY A 144 3.81 -2.03 -8.02
N GLY A 145 4.94 -1.36 -8.24
CA GLY A 145 5.76 -0.79 -7.17
C GLY A 145 5.11 0.33 -6.36
N GLY A 146 4.19 1.10 -6.96
CA GLY A 146 3.43 2.15 -6.28
C GLY A 146 4.23 3.44 -6.04
N ASN A 147 3.63 4.34 -5.24
CA ASN A 147 4.21 5.62 -4.85
C ASN A 147 5.18 5.50 -3.66
N VAL A 148 6.12 4.55 -3.71
CA VAL A 148 7.02 4.28 -2.57
C VAL A 148 8.44 3.86 -2.94
N ALA A 149 9.25 3.68 -1.91
CA ALA A 149 10.55 3.04 -1.97
C ALA A 149 10.41 1.57 -2.39
N THR A 150 11.50 0.82 -2.22
CA THR A 150 11.47 -0.61 -2.53
C THR A 150 10.47 -1.33 -1.62
N SER A 151 9.51 -2.01 -2.22
CA SER A 151 8.51 -2.85 -1.55
C SER A 151 8.73 -4.32 -1.90
N THR A 152 8.17 -5.21 -1.07
CA THR A 152 8.24 -6.66 -1.29
C THR A 152 6.91 -7.33 -1.06
N LEU A 153 6.70 -8.45 -1.74
CA LEU A 153 5.61 -9.39 -1.49
C LEU A 153 6.24 -10.75 -1.24
N SER A 154 5.77 -11.49 -0.24
CA SER A 154 6.28 -12.82 0.06
C SER A 154 5.20 -13.86 0.38
N GLN A 155 5.49 -15.11 0.02
CA GLN A 155 4.72 -16.30 0.38
C GLN A 155 5.69 -17.41 0.80
N THR A 156 5.31 -18.18 1.81
CA THR A 156 6.04 -19.38 2.22
C THR A 156 5.26 -20.62 1.81
N VAL A 157 5.85 -21.43 0.95
CA VAL A 157 5.29 -22.68 0.45
C VAL A 157 5.78 -23.83 1.31
N ASP A 158 4.86 -24.65 1.83
CA ASP A 158 5.18 -25.90 2.51
C ASP A 158 5.56 -26.99 1.48
N LEU A 159 6.73 -27.60 1.67
CA LEU A 159 7.27 -28.67 0.83
C LEU A 159 7.45 -29.98 1.58
N THR A 160 6.95 -30.10 2.82
CA THR A 160 7.07 -31.31 3.64
C THR A 160 6.46 -32.54 2.97
N GLY A 161 5.36 -32.38 2.22
CA GLY A 161 4.76 -33.45 1.41
C GLY A 161 5.67 -34.02 0.31
N ALA A 162 6.72 -33.27 -0.09
CA ALA A 162 7.72 -33.69 -1.07
C ALA A 162 9.07 -34.05 -0.42
N ALA A 163 9.15 -34.14 0.91
CA ALA A 163 10.42 -34.31 1.62
C ALA A 163 11.22 -35.54 1.16
N SER A 164 10.56 -36.68 0.90
CA SER A 164 11.24 -37.91 0.47
C SER A 164 11.93 -37.78 -0.89
N THR A 165 11.29 -37.12 -1.85
CA THR A 165 11.85 -36.91 -3.20
C THR A 165 12.89 -35.79 -3.18
N ILE A 166 12.72 -34.78 -2.34
CA ILE A 166 13.70 -33.71 -2.12
C ILE A 166 14.97 -34.30 -1.50
N ASP A 167 14.84 -35.13 -0.48
CA ASP A 167 15.97 -35.74 0.23
C ASP A 167 16.72 -36.77 -0.64
N ALA A 168 16.05 -37.32 -1.67
CA ALA A 168 16.69 -38.11 -2.73
C ALA A 168 17.55 -37.28 -3.71
N GLY A 169 17.53 -35.94 -3.61
CA GLY A 169 18.41 -35.03 -4.38
C GLY A 169 18.07 -34.91 -5.86
N SER A 170 16.83 -35.23 -6.26
CA SER A 170 16.42 -35.26 -7.67
C SER A 170 15.19 -34.42 -8.00
N THR A 171 14.56 -33.77 -7.02
CA THR A 171 13.31 -33.01 -7.24
C THR A 171 13.61 -31.66 -7.92
N PRO A 172 13.18 -31.43 -9.18
CA PRO A 172 13.27 -30.10 -9.77
C PRO A 172 12.32 -29.10 -9.15
N TYR A 173 12.62 -27.82 -9.35
CA TYR A 173 11.64 -26.74 -9.31
C TYR A 173 11.72 -25.90 -10.59
N LYS A 174 10.63 -25.20 -10.90
CA LYS A 174 10.59 -24.08 -11.85
C LYS A 174 10.02 -22.86 -11.14
N LEU A 175 10.75 -21.75 -11.21
CA LEU A 175 10.30 -20.42 -10.81
C LEU A 175 10.12 -19.58 -12.08
N SER A 176 8.96 -18.97 -12.25
CA SER A 176 8.65 -18.11 -13.40
C SER A 176 7.79 -16.92 -13.01
N GLY A 177 7.79 -15.90 -13.87
CA GLY A 177 6.92 -14.74 -13.75
C GLY A 177 7.18 -13.74 -14.87
N TRP A 178 6.22 -12.85 -15.09
CA TRP A 178 6.36 -11.72 -15.98
C TRP A 178 6.88 -10.54 -15.19
N LEU A 179 8.03 -10.00 -15.60
CA LEU A 179 8.75 -8.97 -14.86
C LEU A 179 9.04 -7.79 -15.78
N GLY A 180 8.95 -6.58 -15.28
CA GLY A 180 9.22 -5.43 -16.13
C GLY A 180 9.17 -4.08 -15.43
N GLY A 181 8.81 -3.09 -16.23
CA GLY A 181 8.74 -1.70 -15.79
C GLY A 181 8.33 -0.73 -16.90
N ALA A 182 8.55 0.55 -16.68
CA ALA A 182 8.12 1.62 -17.59
C ALA A 182 9.29 2.27 -18.33
N SER A 183 9.20 2.38 -19.66
CA SER A 183 10.13 3.11 -20.53
C SER A 183 11.62 2.99 -20.12
N ILE A 184 12.30 4.12 -19.89
CA ILE A 184 13.69 4.24 -19.46
C ILE A 184 13.88 4.17 -17.93
N ASP A 185 12.81 3.99 -17.15
CA ASP A 185 12.89 3.94 -15.69
C ASP A 185 13.77 2.76 -15.24
N PRO A 186 14.77 2.99 -14.38
CA PRO A 186 15.70 1.96 -13.91
C PRO A 186 15.11 1.03 -12.85
N SER A 187 13.93 1.33 -12.30
CA SER A 187 13.23 0.48 -11.34
C SER A 187 12.89 -0.86 -12.00
N ALA A 188 13.01 -1.93 -11.24
CA ALA A 188 12.91 -3.27 -11.77
C ALA A 188 12.39 -4.27 -10.73
N ALA A 189 11.53 -5.17 -11.19
CA ALA A 189 11.06 -6.28 -10.39
C ALA A 189 12.00 -7.50 -10.51
N SER A 190 12.14 -8.25 -9.42
CA SER A 190 12.83 -9.55 -9.40
C SER A 190 12.15 -10.51 -8.45
N ILE A 191 12.33 -11.81 -8.65
CA ILE A 191 11.76 -12.84 -7.77
C ILE A 191 12.87 -13.76 -7.28
N THR A 192 12.87 -14.04 -5.99
CA THR A 192 13.80 -14.96 -5.34
C THR A 192 13.01 -16.07 -4.66
N VAL A 193 13.46 -17.32 -4.74
CA VAL A 193 12.98 -18.42 -3.91
C VAL A 193 14.10 -18.85 -2.97
N ARG A 194 13.86 -18.76 -1.66
CA ARG A 194 14.78 -19.22 -0.61
C ARG A 194 14.32 -20.58 -0.11
N PHE A 195 15.15 -21.59 -0.25
CA PHE A 195 14.87 -22.94 0.23
C PHE A 195 15.33 -23.07 1.68
N LEU A 196 14.42 -23.42 2.58
CA LEU A 196 14.66 -23.44 4.02
C LEU A 196 14.53 -24.87 4.56
N ASP A 197 15.37 -25.23 5.53
CA ASP A 197 15.25 -26.48 6.29
C ASP A 197 14.11 -26.43 7.32
N GLY A 198 13.90 -27.51 8.07
CA GLY A 198 12.88 -27.58 9.12
C GLY A 198 13.09 -26.62 10.30
N ASN A 199 14.25 -25.98 10.42
CA ASN A 199 14.57 -24.97 11.43
C ASN A 199 14.56 -23.54 10.85
N GLY A 200 14.22 -23.38 9.56
CA GLY A 200 14.24 -22.09 8.87
C GLY A 200 15.62 -21.66 8.34
N ALA A 201 16.64 -22.52 8.40
CA ALA A 201 17.96 -22.20 7.86
C ALA A 201 17.95 -22.28 6.33
N GLN A 202 18.53 -21.29 5.66
CA GLN A 202 18.58 -21.26 4.21
C GLN A 202 19.60 -22.26 3.66
N LEU A 203 19.13 -23.20 2.84
CA LEU A 203 19.93 -24.22 2.17
C LEU A 203 20.30 -23.85 0.73
N GLY A 204 19.52 -22.98 0.10
CA GLY A 204 19.78 -22.54 -1.26
C GLY A 204 18.87 -21.41 -1.70
N VAL A 205 19.13 -20.90 -2.90
CA VAL A 205 18.41 -19.78 -3.49
C VAL A 205 18.27 -19.95 -5.00
N GLY A 206 17.08 -19.69 -5.51
CA GLY A 206 16.80 -19.51 -6.94
C GLY A 206 16.38 -18.06 -7.19
N LYS A 207 16.64 -17.54 -8.39
CA LYS A 207 16.30 -16.15 -8.74
C LYS A 207 15.94 -16.01 -10.22
N ILE A 208 14.99 -15.12 -10.50
CA ILE A 208 14.71 -14.57 -11.83
C ILE A 208 14.66 -13.04 -11.80
N GLY A 209 15.00 -12.42 -12.92
CA GLY A 209 15.18 -10.98 -13.01
C GLY A 209 16.46 -10.45 -12.30
N PRO A 210 16.65 -9.13 -12.22
CA PRO A 210 15.70 -8.09 -12.62
C PRO A 210 15.49 -8.02 -14.14
N VAL A 211 14.35 -7.48 -14.56
CA VAL A 211 14.13 -7.05 -15.96
C VAL A 211 14.35 -5.55 -16.03
N SER A 212 15.45 -5.15 -16.67
CA SER A 212 15.86 -3.75 -16.81
C SER A 212 15.14 -3.02 -17.95
N ALA A 213 15.31 -1.69 -18.02
CA ALA A 213 14.89 -0.92 -19.19
C ALA A 213 15.54 -1.43 -20.49
N LEU A 214 16.80 -1.91 -20.43
CA LEU A 214 17.49 -2.44 -21.60
C LEU A 214 16.89 -3.77 -22.08
N ASP A 215 16.55 -4.67 -21.15
CA ASP A 215 15.85 -5.92 -21.47
C ASP A 215 14.55 -5.66 -22.23
N ARG A 216 13.82 -4.61 -21.84
CA ARG A 216 12.56 -4.15 -22.44
C ARG A 216 12.75 -3.28 -23.69
N TRP A 217 13.99 -3.07 -24.15
CA TRP A 217 14.28 -2.15 -25.25
C TRP A 217 13.69 -0.75 -25.04
N PHE A 218 13.72 -0.26 -23.80
CA PHE A 218 13.20 1.03 -23.35
C PHE A 218 11.68 1.22 -23.54
N GLN A 219 10.93 0.12 -23.61
CA GLN A 219 9.46 0.12 -23.73
C GLN A 219 8.81 -0.22 -22.40
N THR A 220 7.62 0.33 -22.14
CA THR A 220 6.80 -0.10 -21.00
C THR A 220 6.22 -1.49 -21.27
N GLY A 221 6.35 -2.41 -20.31
CA GLY A 221 5.80 -3.75 -20.44
C GLY A 221 6.48 -4.75 -19.52
N LEU A 222 6.04 -6.01 -19.61
CA LEU A 222 6.61 -7.13 -18.87
C LEU A 222 7.22 -8.15 -19.83
N LEU A 223 8.25 -8.86 -19.37
CA LEU A 223 8.86 -9.97 -20.08
C LEU A 223 8.88 -11.19 -19.18
N GLU A 224 8.51 -12.34 -19.75
CA GLU A 224 8.61 -13.62 -19.03
C GLU A 224 10.08 -13.90 -18.66
N ARG A 225 10.30 -14.31 -17.41
CA ARG A 225 11.56 -14.87 -16.94
C ARG A 225 11.26 -16.18 -16.23
N SER A 226 12.12 -17.17 -16.44
CA SER A 226 12.04 -18.42 -15.70
C SER A 226 13.41 -19.00 -15.42
N THR A 227 13.49 -19.82 -14.38
CA THR A 227 14.66 -20.62 -14.04
C THR A 227 14.21 -21.99 -13.52
N SER A 228 15.06 -23.00 -13.66
CA SER A 228 14.80 -24.34 -13.15
C SER A 228 16.09 -24.95 -12.63
N ALA A 229 16.01 -25.62 -11.48
CA ALA A 229 17.13 -26.34 -10.86
C ALA A 229 16.60 -27.41 -9.91
N VAL A 230 17.48 -28.11 -9.20
CA VAL A 230 17.13 -29.08 -8.15
C VAL A 230 16.91 -28.34 -6.82
N ILE A 231 15.88 -28.74 -6.08
CA ILE A 231 15.66 -28.27 -4.71
C ILE A 231 16.76 -28.84 -3.80
N PRO A 232 17.43 -28.02 -2.96
CA PRO A 232 18.44 -28.52 -2.03
C PRO A 232 17.91 -29.61 -1.09
N VAL A 233 18.69 -30.69 -0.90
CA VAL A 233 18.38 -31.77 0.06
C VAL A 233 18.16 -31.19 1.45
N GLY A 234 17.15 -31.67 2.17
CA GLY A 234 16.79 -31.17 3.51
C GLY A 234 15.80 -30.01 3.53
N THR A 235 15.42 -29.46 2.36
CA THR A 235 14.41 -28.40 2.26
C THR A 235 13.05 -28.89 2.78
N ARG A 236 12.38 -28.05 3.56
CA ARG A 236 11.00 -28.27 4.06
C ARG A 236 10.05 -27.15 3.69
N SER A 237 10.56 -25.95 3.41
CA SER A 237 9.75 -24.86 2.84
C SER A 237 10.51 -24.05 1.80
N ALA A 238 9.77 -23.31 0.98
CA ALA A 238 10.30 -22.36 0.02
C ALA A 238 9.65 -20.99 0.23
N GLN A 239 10.46 -20.00 0.61
CA GLN A 239 10.00 -18.61 0.72
C GLN A 239 10.22 -17.91 -0.62
N VAL A 240 9.14 -17.61 -1.33
CA VAL A 240 9.16 -16.83 -2.57
C VAL A 240 8.97 -15.36 -2.22
N VAL A 241 9.89 -14.51 -2.70
CA VAL A 241 9.92 -13.07 -2.45
C VAL A 241 9.98 -12.34 -3.78
N VAL A 242 8.97 -11.52 -4.05
CA VAL A 242 8.95 -10.52 -5.12
C VAL A 242 9.53 -9.24 -4.56
N THR A 243 10.53 -8.68 -5.24
CA THR A 243 11.12 -7.38 -4.87
C THR A 243 10.82 -6.38 -5.98
N LEU A 244 10.11 -5.31 -5.63
CA LEU A 244 9.77 -4.19 -6.49
C LEU A 244 10.76 -3.07 -6.20
N ARG A 245 11.95 -3.15 -6.80
CA ARG A 245 13.06 -2.26 -6.46
C ARG A 245 12.89 -0.90 -7.12
N ASN A 246 12.65 0.13 -6.30
CA ASN A 246 12.78 1.52 -6.73
C ASN A 246 14.27 1.82 -6.93
N SER A 247 14.65 2.17 -8.18
CA SER A 247 16.01 2.58 -8.52
C SER A 247 16.07 3.99 -9.10
N ASN A 248 14.98 4.75 -8.97
CA ASN A 248 14.97 6.15 -9.33
C ASN A 248 15.87 6.95 -8.37
N PRO A 249 16.54 8.01 -8.87
CA PRO A 249 17.21 8.97 -8.00
C PRO A 249 16.21 9.49 -6.94
N ALA A 250 16.67 9.64 -5.69
CA ALA A 250 15.85 9.82 -4.48
C ALA A 250 14.87 11.01 -4.45
N THR A 251 14.74 11.77 -5.53
CA THR A 251 13.96 13.01 -5.62
C THR A 251 12.92 13.01 -6.74
N LEU A 252 12.69 11.89 -7.44
CA LEU A 252 11.68 11.82 -8.50
C LEU A 252 11.07 10.41 -8.63
N GLY A 253 9.76 10.32 -8.40
CA GLY A 253 8.90 9.47 -9.21
C GLY A 253 8.45 8.13 -8.63
N TYR A 254 7.34 7.69 -9.22
CA TYR A 254 6.68 6.41 -9.04
C TYR A 254 7.64 5.21 -9.19
N ASN A 255 7.52 4.19 -8.32
CA ASN A 255 8.26 2.94 -8.44
C ASN A 255 7.70 2.09 -9.59
N ASN A 256 8.34 2.19 -10.75
CA ASN A 256 7.91 1.51 -11.98
C ASN A 256 8.40 0.05 -12.07
N ALA A 257 8.65 -0.63 -10.97
CA ALA A 257 8.83 -2.08 -10.99
C ALA A 257 7.47 -2.78 -11.15
N PHE A 258 7.34 -3.67 -12.13
CA PHE A 258 6.10 -4.42 -12.41
C PHE A 258 6.33 -5.93 -12.38
N ALA A 259 5.37 -6.66 -11.85
CA ALA A 259 5.37 -8.11 -11.82
C ALA A 259 3.97 -8.68 -12.08
N ASP A 260 3.90 -9.85 -12.71
CA ASP A 260 2.65 -10.55 -12.94
C ASP A 260 2.89 -12.06 -13.14
N ASP A 261 1.81 -12.85 -13.08
CA ASP A 261 1.79 -14.27 -13.46
C ASP A 261 2.88 -15.10 -12.75
N LEU A 262 3.03 -14.84 -11.46
CA LEU A 262 4.06 -15.45 -10.63
C LEU A 262 3.77 -16.93 -10.40
N ALA A 263 4.75 -17.79 -10.69
CA ALA A 263 4.60 -19.22 -10.48
C ALA A 263 5.83 -19.90 -9.87
N PHE A 264 5.57 -20.78 -8.89
CA PHE A 264 6.54 -21.69 -8.32
C PHE A 264 5.98 -23.11 -8.38
N THR A 265 6.65 -24.00 -9.10
CA THR A 265 6.24 -25.41 -9.30
C THR A 265 7.39 -26.35 -9.00
N VAL A 266 7.09 -27.59 -8.61
CA VAL A 266 8.09 -28.60 -8.27
C VAL A 266 7.82 -29.95 -8.96
N GLY A 267 8.85 -30.77 -9.12
CA GLY A 267 8.77 -32.13 -9.66
C GLY A 267 8.31 -33.17 -8.65
N ALA A 268 7.33 -32.81 -7.82
CA ALA A 268 6.69 -33.68 -6.85
C ALA A 268 5.19 -33.44 -6.87
N ALA A 269 4.38 -34.47 -6.63
CA ALA A 269 2.94 -34.35 -6.56
C ALA A 269 2.54 -33.65 -5.25
N LEU A 270 2.21 -32.37 -5.35
CA LEU A 270 1.66 -31.55 -4.26
C LEU A 270 0.29 -31.02 -4.69
N PRO A 271 -0.65 -30.81 -3.74
CA PRO A 271 -1.93 -30.20 -4.06
C PRO A 271 -1.76 -28.72 -4.44
N ALA A 272 -2.73 -28.17 -5.16
CA ALA A 272 -2.81 -26.74 -5.36
C ALA A 272 -3.12 -26.07 -4.01
N PRO A 273 -2.54 -24.90 -3.72
CA PRO A 273 -2.91 -24.18 -2.52
C PRO A 273 -4.38 -23.75 -2.60
N PRO A 274 -5.11 -23.73 -1.47
CA PRO A 274 -6.48 -23.23 -1.46
C PRO A 274 -6.50 -21.74 -1.82
N PRO A 275 -7.62 -21.21 -2.35
CA PRO A 275 -7.78 -19.78 -2.54
C PRO A 275 -7.54 -19.02 -1.22
N PRO A 276 -6.94 -17.82 -1.25
CA PRO A 276 -6.80 -16.97 -0.07
C PRO A 276 -8.15 -16.75 0.60
N ALA A 277 -8.20 -17.05 1.90
CA ALA A 277 -9.31 -16.65 2.75
C ALA A 277 -9.05 -15.25 3.34
N PRO A 278 -10.11 -14.49 3.67
CA PRO A 278 -9.99 -13.31 4.51
C PRO A 278 -9.14 -13.59 5.76
N PRO A 279 -8.25 -12.68 6.17
CA PRO A 279 -7.48 -12.85 7.39
C PRO A 279 -8.37 -13.12 8.61
N ALA A 280 -7.90 -14.00 9.49
CA ALA A 280 -8.58 -14.26 10.75
C ALA A 280 -8.54 -13.00 11.63
N SER A 281 -9.69 -12.64 12.19
CA SER A 281 -9.81 -11.51 13.10
C SER A 281 -9.87 -11.97 14.55
N THR A 282 -9.07 -11.34 15.40
CA THR A 282 -9.14 -11.42 16.86
C THR A 282 -9.65 -10.12 17.48
N VAL A 283 -10.17 -9.21 16.65
CA VAL A 283 -10.72 -7.92 17.08
C VAL A 283 -11.95 -8.19 17.95
N GLY A 284 -11.90 -7.70 19.19
CA GLY A 284 -13.02 -7.75 20.11
C GLY A 284 -14.08 -6.71 19.80
N GLN A 285 -15.33 -7.01 20.13
CA GLN A 285 -16.45 -6.10 19.95
C GLN A 285 -16.31 -4.82 20.80
N LEU A 286 -16.59 -3.67 20.20
CA LEU A 286 -16.66 -2.35 20.81
C LEU A 286 -18.08 -1.80 20.68
N ASP A 287 -18.48 -0.97 21.64
CA ASP A 287 -19.73 -0.21 21.60
C ASP A 287 -19.52 1.12 20.89
N HIS A 288 -18.35 1.75 21.08
CA HIS A 288 -18.01 3.04 20.48
C HIS A 288 -16.58 3.07 19.92
N VAL A 289 -16.43 3.58 18.70
CA VAL A 289 -15.13 3.84 18.08
C VAL A 289 -15.01 5.32 17.79
N PHE A 290 -13.97 5.95 18.35
CA PHE A 290 -13.60 7.34 18.12
C PHE A 290 -12.38 7.39 17.22
N MET A 291 -12.35 8.35 16.30
CA MET A 291 -11.26 8.46 15.35
C MET A 291 -10.98 9.91 14.96
N VAL A 292 -9.70 10.21 14.77
CA VAL A 292 -9.22 11.46 14.19
C VAL A 292 -8.09 11.21 13.21
N TYR A 293 -8.14 11.90 12.08
CA TYR A 293 -7.02 12.11 11.19
C TYR A 293 -6.39 13.46 11.51
N MET A 294 -5.06 13.46 11.65
CA MET A 294 -4.22 14.64 11.56
C MET A 294 -3.56 14.65 10.17
N GLU A 295 -3.03 15.78 9.73
CA GLU A 295 -2.72 15.99 8.31
C GLU A 295 -1.21 16.08 8.00
N ASN A 296 -0.82 15.39 6.93
CA ASN A 296 0.48 15.43 6.24
C ASN A 296 1.70 15.35 7.17
N LYS A 297 1.80 14.34 8.04
CA LYS A 297 2.99 14.11 8.88
C LYS A 297 3.36 12.63 8.92
N GLY A 298 4.62 12.35 8.58
CA GLY A 298 5.16 11.01 8.72
C GLY A 298 5.41 10.65 10.19
N TYR A 299 5.55 9.36 10.47
CA TYR A 299 5.84 8.84 11.81
C TYR A 299 7.02 9.57 12.49
N GLY A 300 8.10 9.80 11.74
CA GLY A 300 9.31 10.49 12.21
C GLY A 300 9.15 12.00 12.43
N ASP A 301 8.10 12.62 11.89
CA ASP A 301 7.80 14.04 12.09
C ASP A 301 7.19 14.28 13.48
N ILE A 302 6.53 13.27 14.04
CA ILE A 302 5.85 13.34 15.33
C ILE A 302 6.66 12.66 16.44
N VAL A 303 7.09 11.42 16.24
CA VAL A 303 7.75 10.64 17.29
C VAL A 303 9.12 11.23 17.61
N GLY A 304 9.30 11.63 18.87
CA GLY A 304 10.48 12.34 19.36
C GLY A 304 10.47 13.85 19.08
N SER A 305 9.43 14.40 18.44
CA SER A 305 9.35 15.83 18.16
C SER A 305 9.11 16.65 19.43
N PRO A 306 9.89 17.72 19.69
CA PRO A 306 9.63 18.66 20.77
C PRO A 306 8.38 19.53 20.53
N ASN A 307 7.84 19.55 19.30
CA ASN A 307 6.62 20.26 18.96
C ASN A 307 5.36 19.40 19.16
N ALA A 308 5.51 18.10 19.44
CA ALA A 308 4.40 17.18 19.68
C ALA A 308 4.44 16.53 21.08
N PRO A 309 4.61 17.29 22.18
CA PRO A 309 4.78 16.70 23.51
C PRO A 309 3.56 15.89 23.98
N TYR A 310 2.33 16.28 23.62
CA TYR A 310 1.14 15.53 24.01
C TYR A 310 1.03 14.21 23.27
N LEU A 311 1.17 14.20 21.94
CA LEU A 311 1.22 12.96 21.15
C LEU A 311 2.33 12.03 21.62
N ASN A 312 3.53 12.55 21.90
CA ASN A 312 4.61 11.74 22.46
C ASN A 312 4.29 11.20 23.86
N SER A 313 3.49 11.89 24.67
CA SER A 313 3.00 11.35 25.93
C SER A 313 2.05 10.17 25.71
N LEU A 314 1.22 10.21 24.67
CA LEU A 314 0.31 9.11 24.29
C LEU A 314 1.08 7.91 23.73
N VAL A 315 2.08 8.13 22.88
CA VAL A 315 3.00 7.10 22.37
C VAL A 315 3.66 6.33 23.51
N ASN A 316 4.05 7.03 24.58
CA ASN A 316 4.68 6.41 25.75
C ASN A 316 3.69 5.76 26.72
N ALA A 317 2.38 5.89 26.51
CA ALA A 317 1.34 5.42 27.42
C ALA A 317 0.46 4.29 26.85
N TYR A 318 0.36 4.18 25.52
CA TYR A 318 -0.63 3.34 24.85
C TYR A 318 -0.03 2.49 23.72
N GLY A 319 -0.89 1.76 23.01
CA GLY A 319 -0.52 0.93 21.87
C GLY A 319 -0.18 1.78 20.65
N VAL A 320 0.93 1.47 19.99
CA VAL A 320 1.38 2.14 18.77
C VAL A 320 1.60 1.11 17.66
N GLU A 321 0.98 1.33 16.52
CA GLU A 321 1.26 0.60 15.29
C GLU A 321 2.50 1.21 14.64
N THR A 322 3.63 0.52 14.72
CA THR A 322 4.94 1.02 14.29
C THR A 322 5.28 0.71 12.83
N ASN A 323 4.37 0.04 12.12
CA ASN A 323 4.50 -0.38 10.73
C ASN A 323 3.18 -0.09 9.98
N TYR A 324 2.66 1.12 10.20
CA TYR A 324 1.36 1.57 9.67
C TYR A 324 1.54 2.60 8.55
N TYR A 325 0.87 2.39 7.42
CA TYR A 325 1.02 3.23 6.24
C TYR A 325 -0.29 3.83 5.74
N ALA A 326 -0.23 5.10 5.35
CA ALA A 326 -1.21 5.71 4.48
C ALA A 326 -1.08 5.19 3.04
N LEU A 327 -2.09 5.45 2.21
CA LEU A 327 -2.25 4.72 0.94
C LEU A 327 -1.78 5.51 -0.28
N THR A 328 -1.94 6.84 -0.27
CA THR A 328 -1.63 7.67 -1.43
C THR A 328 -1.39 9.13 -1.06
N HIS A 329 -1.23 9.98 -2.08
CA HIS A 329 -1.32 11.44 -1.99
C HIS A 329 -2.24 11.95 -3.12
N PRO A 330 -3.05 13.01 -2.90
CA PRO A 330 -3.19 13.83 -1.68
C PRO A 330 -4.15 13.26 -0.60
N SER A 331 -4.41 14.06 0.44
CA SER A 331 -5.17 13.77 1.66
C SER A 331 -6.53 13.09 1.46
N ASP A 332 -7.47 13.71 0.74
CA ASP A 332 -8.85 13.22 0.60
C ASP A 332 -8.96 11.75 0.15
N PRO A 333 -8.22 11.30 -0.89
CA PRO A 333 -8.11 9.89 -1.23
C PRO A 333 -7.70 8.92 -0.11
N ASN A 334 -7.12 9.38 1.01
CA ASN A 334 -6.82 8.56 2.19
C ASN A 334 -7.99 8.48 3.19
N TYR A 335 -8.95 9.39 3.13
CA TYR A 335 -10.18 9.33 3.94
C TYR A 335 -11.17 8.30 3.42
N TYR A 336 -11.31 8.19 2.09
CA TYR A 336 -12.29 7.31 1.45
C TYR A 336 -12.03 5.81 1.70
N PRO A 337 -10.80 5.32 1.81
CA PRO A 337 -10.50 3.96 2.25
C PRO A 337 -11.09 3.59 3.61
N ILE A 338 -11.27 4.55 4.53
CA ILE A 338 -11.96 4.30 5.82
C ILE A 338 -13.48 4.35 5.66
N LEU A 339 -14.02 5.28 4.86
CA LEU A 339 -15.48 5.37 4.74
C LEU A 339 -16.09 4.45 3.67
N GLY A 340 -15.32 3.98 2.70
CA GLY A 340 -15.81 3.39 1.46
C GLY A 340 -15.07 2.15 0.99
N GLY A 341 -13.99 1.75 1.66
CA GLY A 341 -13.16 0.60 1.26
C GLY A 341 -12.40 0.81 -0.05
N ALA A 342 -12.38 2.01 -0.62
CA ALA A 342 -11.65 2.31 -1.86
C ALA A 342 -11.26 3.80 -1.95
N ASP A 343 -10.30 4.10 -2.83
CA ASP A 343 -9.95 5.47 -3.24
C ASP A 343 -10.85 6.03 -4.36
N PHE A 344 -11.73 5.17 -4.92
CA PHE A 344 -12.62 5.43 -6.05
C PHE A 344 -11.94 6.02 -7.31
N GLY A 345 -10.62 5.85 -7.42
CA GLY A 345 -9.82 6.42 -8.50
C GLY A 345 -9.60 7.93 -8.39
N TYR A 346 -9.81 8.52 -7.23
CA TYR A 346 -9.43 9.91 -6.98
C TYR A 346 -7.92 10.01 -6.71
N SER A 347 -7.27 10.88 -7.47
CA SER A 347 -5.87 11.27 -7.29
C SER A 347 -5.73 12.76 -6.96
N PHE A 348 -6.80 13.32 -6.39
CA PHE A 348 -7.03 14.75 -6.14
C PHE A 348 -8.10 14.90 -5.06
N ASN A 349 -8.18 16.07 -4.43
CA ASN A 349 -9.18 16.36 -3.40
C ASN A 349 -10.52 16.69 -4.06
N CYS A 350 -11.43 15.72 -4.17
CA CYS A 350 -12.68 15.98 -4.86
C CYS A 350 -13.60 16.87 -4.02
N ALA A 351 -14.28 17.80 -4.68
CA ALA A 351 -15.33 18.55 -4.00
C ALA A 351 -16.42 17.60 -3.47
N THR A 352 -17.10 18.00 -2.41
CA THR A 352 -18.27 17.28 -1.86
C THR A 352 -19.25 16.82 -2.95
N ASN A 353 -19.97 15.72 -2.72
CA ASN A 353 -20.85 15.04 -3.69
C ASN A 353 -20.12 14.42 -4.90
N CYS A 354 -18.95 13.83 -4.67
CA CYS A 354 -18.16 13.17 -5.72
C CYS A 354 -18.37 11.64 -5.80
N ILE A 355 -18.67 10.97 -4.68
CA ILE A 355 -18.72 9.51 -4.60
C ILE A 355 -20.17 9.01 -4.65
N ASP A 356 -20.44 8.04 -5.52
CA ASP A 356 -21.74 7.34 -5.63
C ASP A 356 -21.52 5.85 -5.33
N ALA A 357 -21.31 5.54 -4.06
CA ALA A 357 -21.02 4.21 -3.56
C ALA A 357 -21.56 4.04 -2.14
N ARG A 358 -21.78 2.79 -1.75
CA ARG A 358 -22.09 2.42 -0.37
C ARG A 358 -20.93 2.80 0.55
N ASN A 359 -21.24 3.24 1.75
CA ASN A 359 -20.24 3.68 2.72
C ASN A 359 -20.45 3.07 4.12
N LEU A 360 -19.50 3.31 5.02
CA LEU A 360 -19.48 2.82 6.39
C LEU A 360 -20.68 3.32 7.19
N ALA A 361 -21.15 4.55 6.97
CA ALA A 361 -22.34 5.07 7.63
C ALA A 361 -23.59 4.27 7.25
N ASP A 362 -23.72 3.84 5.99
CA ASP A 362 -24.80 2.93 5.56
C ASP A 362 -24.75 1.59 6.30
N ASN A 363 -23.54 1.01 6.47
CA ASN A 363 -23.36 -0.24 7.20
C ASN A 363 -23.73 -0.10 8.68
N ILE A 364 -23.34 1.02 9.30
CA ILE A 364 -23.65 1.34 10.69
C ILE A 364 -25.17 1.46 10.88
N GLU A 365 -25.85 2.25 10.04
CA GLU A 365 -27.29 2.43 10.12
C GLU A 365 -28.06 1.12 9.84
N ALA A 366 -27.62 0.34 8.86
CA ALA A 366 -28.20 -0.97 8.55
C ALA A 366 -28.07 -1.96 9.71
N ALA A 367 -27.02 -1.83 10.55
CA ALA A 367 -26.83 -2.59 11.77
C ALA A 367 -27.62 -2.05 12.98
N GLY A 368 -28.43 -0.99 12.79
CA GLY A 368 -29.17 -0.33 13.87
C GLY A 368 -28.27 0.46 14.83
N LYS A 369 -27.08 0.85 14.37
CA LYS A 369 -26.09 1.63 15.11
C LYS A 369 -26.08 3.08 14.64
N THR A 370 -25.43 3.95 15.39
CA THR A 370 -25.36 5.39 15.11
C THR A 370 -23.94 5.83 14.76
N TRP A 371 -23.82 6.89 13.96
CA TRP A 371 -22.56 7.53 13.61
C TRP A 371 -22.65 9.04 13.77
N ALA A 372 -21.50 9.70 13.92
CA ALA A 372 -21.43 11.15 13.90
C ALA A 372 -20.07 11.66 13.39
N GLY A 373 -20.09 12.85 12.79
CA GLY A 373 -18.91 13.64 12.43
C GLY A 373 -18.88 14.94 13.22
N TYR A 374 -17.73 15.30 13.79
CA TYR A 374 -17.56 16.51 14.61
C TYR A 374 -16.41 17.37 14.09
N ALA A 375 -16.70 18.56 13.56
CA ALA A 375 -15.66 19.43 12.99
C ALA A 375 -15.41 20.67 13.84
N GLN A 376 -14.14 20.97 14.11
CA GLN A 376 -13.74 22.24 14.71
C GLN A 376 -14.14 23.40 13.78
N GLY A 377 -14.69 24.48 14.33
CA GLY A 377 -15.06 25.68 13.54
C GLY A 377 -16.38 25.57 12.77
N MET A 378 -16.99 24.38 12.65
CA MET A 378 -18.33 24.25 12.09
C MET A 378 -19.32 25.03 12.96
N SER A 379 -20.18 25.82 12.32
CA SER A 379 -21.19 26.63 13.02
C SER A 379 -22.55 25.91 13.10
N ALA A 380 -23.46 26.45 13.90
CA ALA A 380 -24.84 25.97 13.98
C ALA A 380 -25.65 26.19 12.66
N ALA A 381 -25.07 26.83 11.64
CA ALA A 381 -25.68 26.92 10.31
C ALA A 381 -25.67 25.58 9.55
N GLY A 382 -24.97 24.57 10.07
CA GLY A 382 -24.97 23.21 9.56
C GLY A 382 -23.80 22.90 8.61
N PRO A 383 -23.70 21.64 8.16
CA PRO A 383 -22.47 21.09 7.59
C PRO A 383 -22.15 21.58 6.17
N TYR A 384 -23.10 22.21 5.48
CA TYR A 384 -22.89 22.79 4.15
C TYR A 384 -22.35 24.22 4.19
N THR A 385 -22.35 24.87 5.36
CA THR A 385 -22.00 26.29 5.48
C THR A 385 -20.55 26.45 5.90
N ALA A 386 -19.68 26.72 4.92
CA ALA A 386 -18.29 27.08 5.19
C ALA A 386 -18.20 28.36 6.04
N THR A 387 -17.20 28.42 6.91
CA THR A 387 -16.86 29.60 7.73
C THR A 387 -15.40 29.99 7.50
N SER A 388 -14.87 30.96 8.25
CA SER A 388 -13.43 31.24 8.25
C SER A 388 -12.59 30.08 8.80
N ASP A 389 -13.22 29.17 9.55
CA ASP A 389 -12.56 28.14 10.35
C ASP A 389 -13.09 26.74 10.05
N TYR A 390 -13.92 26.58 9.00
CA TYR A 390 -14.55 25.32 8.62
C TYR A 390 -14.81 25.26 7.12
N ALA A 391 -14.42 24.14 6.51
CA ALA A 391 -14.80 23.76 5.16
C ALA A 391 -15.58 22.42 5.18
N PRO A 392 -16.60 22.23 4.31
CA PRO A 392 -17.41 21.01 4.27
C PRO A 392 -16.64 19.70 4.05
N ASP A 393 -15.44 19.76 3.46
CA ASP A 393 -14.55 18.63 3.16
C ASP A 393 -13.71 18.16 4.36
N GLN A 394 -13.59 18.96 5.44
CA GLN A 394 -12.92 18.53 6.68
C GLN A 394 -13.51 17.26 7.31
N LEU A 395 -14.76 16.93 6.97
CA LEU A 395 -15.36 15.65 7.28
C LEU A 395 -15.68 14.92 5.97
N PRO A 396 -15.19 13.69 5.77
CA PRO A 396 -15.28 13.02 4.47
C PRO A 396 -16.69 12.55 4.10
N PHE A 397 -17.66 12.62 5.01
CA PHE A 397 -19.02 12.11 4.80
C PHE A 397 -19.76 12.81 3.66
N LEU A 398 -19.55 14.12 3.48
CA LEU A 398 -20.19 14.87 2.41
C LEU A 398 -19.59 14.59 1.02
N ALA A 399 -18.52 13.80 0.92
CA ALA A 399 -18.06 13.27 -0.37
C ALA A 399 -19.09 12.29 -0.96
N TYR A 400 -19.88 11.59 -0.13
CA TYR A 400 -20.85 10.58 -0.55
C TYR A 400 -22.20 11.20 -0.91
N ARG A 401 -22.68 10.85 -2.09
CA ARG A 401 -23.86 11.44 -2.73
C ARG A 401 -25.16 11.19 -1.96
N ASP A 402 -25.30 10.03 -1.35
CA ASP A 402 -26.46 9.63 -0.55
C ASP A 402 -26.57 10.44 0.75
N ILE A 403 -25.44 10.82 1.37
CA ILE A 403 -25.41 11.70 2.54
C ILE A 403 -25.58 13.16 2.10
N TYR A 404 -24.87 13.59 1.06
CA TYR A 404 -24.92 14.97 0.55
C TYR A 404 -26.31 15.36 0.04
N ASN A 405 -26.99 14.46 -0.70
CA ASN A 405 -28.31 14.75 -1.25
C ASN A 405 -29.45 14.56 -0.24
N ASP A 406 -29.15 14.15 1.00
CA ASP A 406 -30.09 14.13 2.12
C ASP A 406 -29.64 15.11 3.22
N PRO A 407 -30.01 16.41 3.11
CA PRO A 407 -29.64 17.41 4.10
C PRO A 407 -30.14 17.09 5.52
N ALA A 408 -31.23 16.31 5.65
CA ALA A 408 -31.75 15.93 6.96
C ALA A 408 -30.84 14.88 7.60
N ARG A 409 -30.40 13.88 6.84
CA ARG A 409 -29.40 12.90 7.29
C ARG A 409 -28.08 13.60 7.63
N ALA A 410 -27.56 14.44 6.75
CA ALA A 410 -26.34 15.20 7.02
C ALA A 410 -26.43 16.05 8.30
N ALA A 411 -27.52 16.80 8.50
CA ALA A 411 -27.71 17.63 9.70
C ALA A 411 -27.96 16.81 10.98
N ALA A 412 -28.44 15.57 10.85
CA ALA A 412 -28.67 14.67 11.98
C ALA A 412 -27.39 13.98 12.47
N HIS A 413 -26.29 14.03 11.71
CA HIS A 413 -25.06 13.30 12.01
C HIS A 413 -23.78 14.16 12.00
N LEU A 414 -23.80 15.35 11.40
CA LEU A 414 -22.62 16.22 11.30
C LEU A 414 -22.79 17.47 12.16
N PHE A 415 -21.87 17.65 13.10
CA PHE A 415 -22.00 18.64 14.16
C PHE A 415 -20.74 19.50 14.36
N PRO A 416 -20.90 20.71 14.94
CA PRO A 416 -19.80 21.42 15.57
C PRO A 416 -19.08 20.55 16.60
N LEU A 417 -17.75 20.63 16.67
CA LEU A 417 -16.95 19.90 17.67
C LEU A 417 -17.38 20.18 19.12
N THR A 418 -17.96 21.34 19.38
CA THR A 418 -18.51 21.70 20.70
C THR A 418 -19.67 20.82 21.15
N GLN A 419 -20.34 20.11 20.23
CA GLN A 419 -21.41 19.16 20.53
C GLN A 419 -20.87 17.83 21.11
N LEU A 420 -19.63 17.46 20.78
CA LEU A 420 -19.03 16.16 21.13
C LEU A 420 -19.19 15.83 22.62
N ALA A 421 -18.76 16.73 23.51
CA ALA A 421 -18.83 16.49 24.96
C ALA A 421 -20.27 16.31 25.48
N THR A 422 -21.25 16.93 24.82
CA THR A 422 -22.67 16.78 25.17
C THR A 422 -23.17 15.38 24.79
N ASP A 423 -22.83 14.91 23.58
CA ASP A 423 -23.26 13.59 23.10
C ASP A 423 -22.61 12.47 23.90
N LEU A 424 -21.36 12.65 24.35
CA LEU A 424 -20.66 11.66 25.20
C LEU A 424 -21.06 11.69 26.68
N SER A 425 -22.07 12.48 27.05
CA SER A 425 -22.58 12.53 28.43
C SER A 425 -23.38 11.29 28.84
N SER A 426 -23.82 10.46 27.89
CA SER A 426 -24.52 9.20 28.17
C SER A 426 -24.36 8.18 27.03
N PRO A 427 -24.42 6.86 27.32
CA PRO A 427 -24.35 5.83 26.27
C PRO A 427 -25.49 5.92 25.26
N SER A 428 -26.66 6.43 25.65
CA SER A 428 -27.82 6.59 24.76
C SER A 428 -27.68 7.71 23.73
N THR A 429 -26.76 8.65 23.95
CA THR A 429 -26.53 9.79 23.05
C THR A 429 -25.20 9.68 22.30
N ALA A 430 -24.27 8.85 22.78
CA ALA A 430 -23.00 8.67 22.12
C ALA A 430 -23.15 7.84 20.84
N PRO A 431 -22.49 8.25 19.74
CA PRO A 431 -22.50 7.49 18.50
C PRO A 431 -21.68 6.21 18.62
N ASN A 432 -22.07 5.13 17.94
CA ASN A 432 -21.23 3.93 17.85
C ASN A 432 -19.93 4.17 17.06
N PHE A 433 -19.96 5.09 16.09
CA PHE A 433 -18.76 5.56 15.38
C PHE A 433 -18.71 7.09 15.37
N ALA A 434 -17.59 7.68 15.79
CA ALA A 434 -17.36 9.11 15.75
C ALA A 434 -16.06 9.44 15.04
N TRP A 435 -16.15 10.25 13.98
CA TRP A 435 -15.00 10.92 13.40
C TRP A 435 -14.97 12.38 13.89
N PHE A 436 -13.85 12.85 14.43
CA PHE A 436 -13.68 14.27 14.71
C PHE A 436 -12.49 14.86 13.95
N ALA A 437 -12.60 16.11 13.55
CA ALA A 437 -11.63 16.79 12.71
C ALA A 437 -11.22 18.14 13.31
N ALA A 438 -9.92 18.42 13.23
CA ALA A 438 -9.38 19.75 13.45
C ALA A 438 -9.58 20.61 12.19
N ASN A 439 -9.61 21.94 12.36
CA ASN A 439 -9.62 22.84 11.22
C ASN A 439 -8.22 23.08 10.65
N GLU A 440 -8.09 23.83 9.56
CA GLU A 440 -6.82 24.06 8.84
C GLU A 440 -5.75 24.71 9.72
N ALA A 441 -6.15 25.44 10.76
CA ALA A 441 -5.22 26.04 11.72
C ALA A 441 -4.63 25.02 12.70
N ASN A 442 -5.25 23.85 12.87
CA ASN A 442 -4.94 22.88 13.91
C ASN A 442 -4.76 21.44 13.39
N ASN A 443 -5.06 21.14 12.13
CA ASN A 443 -4.92 19.80 11.56
C ASN A 443 -3.47 19.37 11.32
N MET A 444 -2.48 20.27 11.51
CA MET A 444 -1.05 20.12 11.24
C MET A 444 -0.60 20.34 9.79
N GLU A 445 -1.50 20.54 8.83
CA GLU A 445 -1.15 20.94 7.46
C GLU A 445 -0.95 22.45 7.34
N GLY A 446 -1.95 23.20 7.82
CA GLY A 446 -2.12 24.63 7.52
C GLY A 446 -1.79 25.57 8.69
N PRO A 447 -2.31 26.80 8.71
CA PRO A 447 -3.13 27.40 7.67
C PRO A 447 -2.29 27.90 6.49
N ILE A 448 -2.77 27.68 5.27
CA ILE A 448 -2.14 28.15 4.01
C ILE A 448 -2.88 29.33 3.36
N ASP A 449 -3.73 30.01 4.13
CA ASP A 449 -4.60 31.12 3.70
C ASP A 449 -3.87 32.47 3.53
N SER A 450 -2.60 32.55 3.94
CA SER A 450 -1.78 33.75 3.86
C SER A 450 -0.44 33.47 3.17
N LEU A 451 0.19 34.49 2.59
CA LEU A 451 1.52 34.35 1.98
C LEU A 451 2.55 33.79 2.98
N THR A 452 2.46 34.20 4.25
CA THR A 452 3.32 33.66 5.31
C THR A 452 3.02 32.19 5.61
N GLY A 453 1.74 31.80 5.63
CA GLY A 453 1.32 30.40 5.78
C GLY A 453 1.85 29.53 4.65
N VAL A 454 1.65 29.95 3.40
CA VAL A 454 2.19 29.29 2.20
C VAL A 454 3.72 29.16 2.25
N LEU A 455 4.43 30.25 2.59
CA LEU A 455 5.89 30.21 2.71
C LEU A 455 6.37 29.29 3.84
N SER A 456 5.60 29.20 4.92
CA SER A 456 5.93 28.34 6.08
C SER A 456 5.65 26.88 5.78
N TYR A 457 4.56 26.57 5.07
CA TYR A 457 4.26 25.25 4.53
C TYR A 457 5.36 24.80 3.57
N ILE A 458 5.68 25.61 2.55
CA ILE A 458 6.76 25.33 1.59
C ILE A 458 8.11 25.16 2.32
N GLY A 459 8.41 26.05 3.28
CA GLY A 459 9.62 25.92 4.12
C GLY A 459 9.62 24.63 4.94
N GLY A 460 8.46 24.18 5.42
CA GLY A 460 8.25 22.90 6.09
C GLY A 460 8.69 21.72 5.23
N LEU A 461 8.39 21.73 3.93
CA LEU A 461 8.81 20.69 2.98
C LEU A 461 10.33 20.58 2.81
N PHE A 462 11.10 21.63 3.14
CA PHE A 462 12.57 21.64 3.06
C PHE A 462 13.26 21.48 4.43
N THR A 463 12.50 21.28 5.51
CA THR A 463 13.03 21.15 6.88
C THR A 463 12.55 19.84 7.52
N LYS A 464 12.57 19.70 8.85
CA LYS A 464 12.08 18.51 9.57
C LYS A 464 10.53 18.39 9.56
N HIS A 465 9.86 19.01 8.59
CA HIS A 465 8.41 18.94 8.40
C HIS A 465 7.58 19.32 9.65
N GLN A 466 8.08 20.28 10.43
CA GLN A 466 7.51 20.67 11.73
C GLN A 466 6.46 21.79 11.67
N TYR A 467 6.06 22.21 10.46
CA TYR A 467 5.04 23.24 10.32
C TYR A 467 3.73 22.75 10.95
N ASN A 468 3.12 23.62 11.75
CA ASN A 468 1.86 23.43 12.47
C ASN A 468 1.69 22.22 13.41
N VAL A 469 2.71 21.36 13.56
CA VAL A 469 2.72 20.22 14.50
C VAL A 469 2.33 20.65 15.92
N LYS A 470 2.82 21.79 16.39
CA LYS A 470 2.49 22.32 17.73
C LYS A 470 1.02 22.66 17.91
N ALA A 471 0.36 23.23 16.89
CA ALA A 471 -1.05 23.59 17.00
C ALA A 471 -1.92 22.33 17.05
N GLY A 472 -1.64 21.34 16.21
CA GLY A 472 -2.36 20.07 16.26
C GLY A 472 -2.12 19.27 17.54
N ASP A 473 -0.91 19.33 18.10
CA ASP A 473 -0.62 18.71 19.39
C ASP A 473 -1.45 19.36 20.51
N GLN A 474 -1.58 20.69 20.50
CA GLN A 474 -2.44 21.43 21.42
C GLN A 474 -3.93 21.15 21.20
N PHE A 475 -4.37 21.02 19.95
CA PHE A 475 -5.75 20.62 19.63
C PHE A 475 -6.09 19.25 20.22
N LEU A 476 -5.22 18.26 20.01
CA LEU A 476 -5.40 16.93 20.58
C LEU A 476 -5.33 16.97 22.11
N GLN A 477 -4.41 17.75 22.68
CA GLN A 477 -4.30 17.95 24.14
C GLN A 477 -5.59 18.50 24.75
N ASN A 478 -6.36 19.29 24.02
CA ASN A 478 -7.63 19.83 24.49
C ASN A 478 -8.82 18.90 24.21
N THR A 479 -8.83 18.23 23.06
CA THR A 479 -9.99 17.46 22.57
C THR A 479 -10.00 16.03 23.09
N VAL A 480 -8.86 15.33 23.08
CA VAL A 480 -8.78 13.94 23.53
C VAL A 480 -9.24 13.77 24.99
N PRO A 481 -8.86 14.64 25.94
CA PRO A 481 -9.40 14.56 27.30
C PRO A 481 -10.91 14.72 27.40
N ALA A 482 -11.59 15.41 26.47
CA ALA A 482 -13.05 15.49 26.48
C ALA A 482 -13.69 14.12 26.20
N ILE A 483 -13.05 13.28 25.39
CA ILE A 483 -13.46 11.89 25.13
C ILE A 483 -13.09 11.02 26.34
N LEU A 484 -11.81 11.03 26.75
CA LEU A 484 -11.30 10.13 27.81
C LEU A 484 -11.93 10.39 29.19
N ASN A 485 -12.40 11.61 29.46
CA ASN A 485 -13.09 11.96 30.70
C ASN A 485 -14.63 11.93 30.58
N SER A 486 -15.17 11.54 29.43
CA SER A 486 -16.62 11.47 29.22
C SER A 486 -17.26 10.37 30.06
N ALA A 487 -18.57 10.48 30.28
CA ALA A 487 -19.33 9.46 31.01
C ALA A 487 -19.30 8.11 30.27
N VAL A 488 -19.39 8.14 28.93
CA VAL A 488 -19.37 6.94 28.10
C VAL A 488 -18.02 6.23 28.14
N TRP A 489 -16.91 6.97 28.09
CA TRP A 489 -15.59 6.37 28.18
C TRP A 489 -15.34 5.69 29.52
N ASN A 490 -15.83 6.27 30.61
CA ASN A 490 -15.61 5.78 31.97
C ASN A 490 -16.69 4.82 32.47
N ASP A 491 -17.73 4.56 31.69
CA ASP A 491 -18.73 3.54 32.00
C ASP A 491 -18.10 2.15 31.78
N PRO A 492 -17.97 1.32 32.84
CA PRO A 492 -17.34 0.00 32.72
C PRO A 492 -18.15 -0.99 31.86
N THR A 493 -19.41 -0.67 31.55
CA THR A 493 -20.25 -1.47 30.66
C THR A 493 -20.08 -1.10 29.19
N GLN A 494 -19.44 0.03 28.89
CA GLN A 494 -19.21 0.51 27.53
C GLN A 494 -17.77 0.27 27.10
N LYS A 495 -17.60 -0.40 25.96
CA LYS A 495 -16.30 -0.71 25.38
C LYS A 495 -16.00 0.34 24.31
N SER A 496 -15.08 1.24 24.60
CA SER A 496 -14.70 2.31 23.67
C SER A 496 -13.22 2.21 23.29
N ALA A 497 -12.90 2.60 22.07
CA ALA A 497 -11.51 2.84 21.66
C ALA A 497 -11.40 4.16 20.89
N LEU A 498 -10.26 4.83 21.05
CA LEU A 498 -9.87 6.01 20.27
C LEU A 498 -8.66 5.67 19.41
N PHE A 499 -8.78 5.90 18.11
CA PHE A 499 -7.70 5.83 17.14
C PHE A 499 -7.27 7.23 16.74
N ILE A 500 -5.98 7.53 16.89
CA ILE A 500 -5.36 8.76 16.39
C ILE A 500 -4.41 8.34 15.28
N THR A 501 -4.60 8.84 14.08
CA THR A 501 -3.70 8.57 12.95
C THR A 501 -3.57 9.78 12.03
N PHE A 502 -2.85 9.63 10.93
CA PHE A 502 -2.67 10.67 9.92
C PHE A 502 -3.14 10.17 8.56
N ASP A 503 -3.57 11.11 7.72
CA ASP A 503 -4.02 10.85 6.36
C ASP A 503 -2.86 10.41 5.43
N GLU A 504 -1.71 11.07 5.53
CA GLU A 504 -0.50 10.84 4.74
C GLU A 504 0.75 11.44 5.40
N ASP A 505 1.93 11.05 4.92
CA ASP A 505 3.20 11.66 5.30
C ASP A 505 3.48 12.96 4.51
N THR A 506 4.52 13.69 4.91
CA THR A 506 4.95 14.90 4.21
C THR A 506 5.64 14.62 2.86
N ASP A 507 6.02 13.36 2.62
CA ASP A 507 6.86 12.93 1.50
C ASP A 507 6.00 12.58 0.28
N ASN A 508 5.49 13.61 -0.41
CA ASN A 508 4.79 13.40 -1.67
C ASN A 508 5.78 13.06 -2.81
N ILE A 509 6.03 11.77 -3.01
CA ILE A 509 6.91 11.25 -4.07
C ILE A 509 6.46 11.65 -5.48
N SER A 510 5.16 11.89 -5.67
CA SER A 510 4.60 12.30 -6.97
C SER A 510 5.02 13.72 -7.34
N LEU A 511 5.38 14.53 -6.34
CA LEU A 511 5.98 15.85 -6.50
C LEU A 511 7.51 15.83 -6.35
N GLY A 512 8.10 14.65 -6.10
CA GLY A 512 9.54 14.47 -5.95
C GLY A 512 10.09 14.80 -4.57
N PHE A 513 9.22 14.91 -3.55
CA PHE A 513 9.61 15.21 -2.18
C PHE A 513 9.67 13.92 -1.36
N GLY A 514 10.88 13.54 -0.96
CA GLY A 514 11.10 12.41 -0.05
C GLY A 514 10.57 11.06 -0.56
N ASN A 515 10.66 10.05 0.30
CA ASN A 515 10.20 8.69 -0.01
C ASN A 515 10.05 7.87 1.30
N GLY A 516 9.42 8.48 2.31
CA GLY A 516 9.12 7.88 3.61
C GLY A 516 8.19 6.67 3.56
N GLY A 517 7.63 6.37 2.40
CA GLY A 517 6.78 5.22 2.17
C GLY A 517 5.33 5.44 2.56
N ASN A 518 4.93 6.68 2.86
CA ASN A 518 3.66 7.03 3.47
C ASN A 518 3.51 6.44 4.88
N HIS A 519 4.62 6.36 5.63
CA HIS A 519 4.65 5.78 6.98
C HIS A 519 4.16 6.80 8.01
N VAL A 520 3.02 6.53 8.65
CA VAL A 520 2.33 7.48 9.54
C VAL A 520 2.15 6.92 10.95
N LEU A 521 2.03 7.82 11.93
CA LEU A 521 1.80 7.43 13.32
C LEU A 521 0.35 6.97 13.51
N THR A 522 0.14 5.80 14.12
CA THR A 522 -1.18 5.35 14.57
C THR A 522 -1.13 4.92 16.04
N ILE A 523 -1.98 5.52 16.87
CA ILE A 523 -2.10 5.23 18.31
C ILE A 523 -3.50 4.69 18.59
N ALA A 524 -3.58 3.63 19.38
CA ALA A 524 -4.84 3.07 19.88
C ALA A 524 -4.95 3.24 21.41
N ILE A 525 -6.03 3.87 21.86
CA ILE A 525 -6.30 4.13 23.28
C ILE A 525 -7.58 3.38 23.67
N PRO A 526 -7.53 2.39 24.58
CA PRO A 526 -8.72 1.67 25.02
C PRO A 526 -9.38 2.30 26.26
N SER A 527 -10.71 2.21 26.37
CA SER A 527 -11.44 2.52 27.61
C SER A 527 -11.31 1.39 28.64
N PRO A 528 -11.58 1.63 29.93
CA PRO A 528 -11.62 0.56 30.94
C PRO A 528 -12.52 -0.62 30.55
N GLY A 529 -13.67 -0.35 29.93
CA GLY A 529 -14.56 -1.38 29.41
C GLY A 529 -13.92 -2.21 28.29
N ALA A 530 -13.25 -1.57 27.33
CA ALA A 530 -12.54 -2.27 26.25
C ALA A 530 -11.38 -3.11 26.77
N ILE A 531 -10.65 -2.61 27.78
CA ILE A 531 -9.58 -3.36 28.45
C ILE A 531 -10.15 -4.61 29.12
N SER A 532 -11.27 -4.48 29.84
CA SER A 532 -11.94 -5.62 30.49
C SER A 532 -12.43 -6.67 29.48
N ALA A 533 -12.68 -6.25 28.23
CA ALA A 533 -13.08 -7.09 27.11
C ALA A 533 -11.89 -7.65 26.31
N GLY A 534 -10.66 -7.43 26.76
CA GLY A 534 -9.45 -8.04 26.22
C GLY A 534 -8.62 -7.15 25.30
N MET A 535 -8.98 -5.88 25.09
CA MET A 535 -8.09 -4.93 24.39
C MET A 535 -6.86 -4.62 25.27
N ARG A 536 -5.67 -4.60 24.67
CA ARG A 536 -4.41 -4.35 25.38
C ARG A 536 -4.32 -2.90 25.84
N SER A 537 -3.77 -2.68 27.02
CA SER A 537 -3.53 -1.36 27.61
C SER A 537 -2.07 -1.16 28.01
N GLY A 538 -1.69 0.08 28.30
CA GLY A 538 -0.33 0.44 28.64
C GLY A 538 0.56 0.55 27.40
N PRO A 539 1.85 0.87 27.57
CA PRO A 539 2.75 1.04 26.45
C PRO A 539 3.08 -0.30 25.80
N PHE A 540 2.80 -0.42 24.51
CA PHE A 540 3.29 -1.51 23.67
C PHE A 540 3.37 -1.06 22.21
N THR A 541 4.14 -1.79 21.42
CA THR A 541 4.18 -1.62 19.97
C THR A 541 3.65 -2.87 19.29
N ASP A 542 2.97 -2.69 18.16
CA ASP A 542 2.73 -3.72 17.17
C ASP A 542 3.53 -3.34 15.91
N ASP A 543 4.28 -4.29 15.36
CA ASP A 543 5.11 -4.14 14.16
C ASP A 543 4.51 -4.89 12.96
N SER A 544 3.31 -5.45 13.12
CA SER A 544 2.52 -6.02 12.03
C SER A 544 2.25 -4.97 10.95
N TYR A 545 2.33 -5.37 9.68
CA TYR A 545 2.01 -4.48 8.57
C TYR A 545 0.54 -4.07 8.63
N ALA A 546 0.29 -2.77 8.61
CA ALA A 546 -1.06 -2.22 8.60
C ALA A 546 -1.15 -0.97 7.71
N ASN A 547 -2.37 -0.65 7.30
CA ASN A 547 -2.71 0.54 6.53
C ASN A 547 -4.15 0.99 6.78
N HIS A 548 -4.67 1.96 6.03
CA HIS A 548 -6.05 2.43 6.20
C HIS A 548 -7.11 1.34 6.01
N TYR A 549 -6.93 0.39 5.08
CA TYR A 549 -7.86 -0.75 4.96
C TYR A 549 -7.80 -1.68 6.19
N SER A 550 -6.64 -1.79 6.83
CA SER A 550 -6.47 -2.54 8.09
C SER A 550 -7.24 -1.88 9.23
N LEU A 551 -7.22 -0.55 9.29
CA LEU A 551 -7.99 0.21 10.27
C LEU A 551 -9.50 0.14 9.99
N LEU A 552 -9.93 0.29 8.73
CA LEU A 552 -11.34 0.07 8.34
C LEU A 552 -11.80 -1.32 8.78
N ARG A 553 -11.05 -2.36 8.40
CA ARG A 553 -11.41 -3.73 8.78
C ARG A 553 -11.52 -3.92 10.29
N THR A 554 -10.66 -3.24 11.06
CA THR A 554 -10.73 -3.24 12.53
C THR A 554 -12.00 -2.55 13.03
N ILE A 555 -12.38 -1.42 12.45
CA ILE A 555 -13.63 -0.70 12.78
C ILE A 555 -14.84 -1.59 12.49
N GLU A 556 -14.89 -2.20 11.31
CA GLU A 556 -15.96 -3.10 10.89
C GLU A 556 -16.10 -4.29 11.82
N ASP A 557 -15.01 -5.02 12.06
CA ASP A 557 -15.03 -6.19 12.95
C ASP A 557 -15.43 -5.80 14.38
N SER A 558 -14.92 -4.67 14.89
CA SER A 558 -15.21 -4.22 16.26
C SER A 558 -16.68 -3.79 16.43
N LEU A 559 -17.29 -3.23 15.40
CA LEU A 559 -18.70 -2.82 15.42
C LEU A 559 -19.65 -3.89 14.87
N GLY A 560 -19.14 -5.04 14.41
CA GLY A 560 -19.95 -6.13 13.86
C GLY A 560 -20.60 -5.77 12.51
N LEU A 561 -19.88 -5.06 11.66
CA LEU A 561 -20.32 -4.59 10.34
C LEU A 561 -19.78 -5.50 9.23
N PRO A 562 -20.47 -5.62 8.09
CA PRO A 562 -19.90 -6.24 6.91
C PRO A 562 -18.82 -5.35 6.29
N SER A 563 -17.90 -5.95 5.54
CA SER A 563 -16.96 -5.21 4.68
C SER A 563 -17.66 -4.53 3.50
N LEU A 564 -17.02 -3.48 2.97
CA LEU A 564 -17.49 -2.69 1.83
C LEU A 564 -16.95 -3.21 0.48
N THR A 565 -15.71 -3.70 0.44
CA THR A 565 -14.99 -4.05 -0.81
C THR A 565 -14.13 -5.31 -0.63
N ASP A 566 -13.30 -5.66 -1.61
CA ASP A 566 -12.29 -6.70 -1.41
C ASP A 566 -11.06 -6.18 -0.64
N ASN A 567 -10.82 -4.86 -0.63
CA ASN A 567 -9.65 -4.28 0.03
C ASN A 567 -9.69 -4.45 1.55
N ASP A 568 -10.80 -4.11 2.19
CA ASP A 568 -11.08 -4.30 3.62
C ASP A 568 -11.42 -5.78 3.95
N THR A 569 -12.08 -6.50 3.05
CA THR A 569 -12.32 -7.95 3.22
C THR A 569 -11.02 -8.74 3.41
N TYR A 570 -9.97 -8.41 2.67
CA TYR A 570 -8.69 -9.12 2.73
C TYR A 570 -7.59 -8.39 3.53
N ALA A 571 -7.88 -7.21 4.06
CA ALA A 571 -6.93 -6.49 4.91
C ALA A 571 -6.70 -7.24 6.23
N GLN A 572 -5.49 -7.18 6.76
CA GLN A 572 -5.19 -7.68 8.10
C GLN A 572 -5.79 -6.69 9.11
N PRO A 573 -6.75 -7.09 9.97
CA PRO A 573 -7.15 -6.21 11.06
C PRO A 573 -6.00 -6.00 12.06
N LEU A 574 -6.08 -4.95 12.87
CA LEU A 574 -5.14 -4.60 13.93
C LEU A 574 -5.26 -5.57 15.13
N ASN A 575 -5.05 -6.85 14.88
CA ASN A 575 -5.24 -7.95 15.81
C ASN A 575 -4.37 -7.82 17.05
N GLY A 576 -3.15 -7.29 16.90
CA GLY A 576 -2.24 -7.13 18.02
C GLY A 576 -2.69 -6.07 19.02
N LEU A 577 -3.76 -5.32 18.78
CA LEU A 577 -4.39 -4.47 19.80
C LEU A 577 -5.23 -5.26 20.82
N TRP A 578 -5.57 -6.52 20.53
CA TRP A 578 -6.28 -7.40 21.46
C TRP A 578 -5.35 -8.47 22.03
N THR A 579 -5.60 -8.84 23.27
CA THR A 579 -5.01 -10.05 23.82
C THR A 579 -5.61 -11.24 23.09
N THR A 580 -4.77 -12.06 22.46
CA THR A 580 -5.22 -13.37 22.03
C THR A 580 -5.63 -14.11 23.30
N SER A 581 -6.93 -14.41 23.46
CA SER A 581 -7.35 -15.34 24.51
C SER A 581 -6.46 -16.57 24.38
N PRO A 582 -5.93 -17.16 25.49
CA PRO A 582 -5.19 -18.40 25.40
C PRO A 582 -6.08 -19.36 24.64
N THR A 583 -5.65 -19.74 23.43
CA THR A 583 -6.32 -20.81 22.70
C THR A 583 -6.35 -21.98 23.65
N ASN A 584 -7.55 -22.49 23.92
CA ASN A 584 -7.70 -23.75 24.64
C ASN A 584 -6.76 -24.76 23.92
N PRO A 585 -5.76 -25.35 24.60
CA PRO A 585 -4.88 -26.34 23.97
C PRO A 585 -5.72 -27.60 23.73
N GLY A 586 -6.44 -27.64 22.60
CA GLY A 586 -7.51 -28.63 22.48
C GLY A 586 -8.30 -28.63 21.17
N THR A 587 -7.76 -28.15 20.06
CA THR A 587 -8.26 -28.58 18.73
C THR A 587 -7.10 -28.65 17.76
N THR A 588 -6.57 -29.87 17.60
CA THR A 588 -5.72 -30.26 16.48
C THR A 588 -6.45 -29.93 15.18
N PRO A 589 -5.81 -29.38 14.14
CA PRO A 589 -6.44 -29.23 12.84
C PRO A 589 -6.80 -30.62 12.33
N VAL A 590 -8.08 -30.85 12.02
CA VAL A 590 -8.48 -32.01 11.24
C VAL A 590 -7.96 -31.76 9.84
N ILE A 591 -6.90 -32.48 9.48
CA ILE A 591 -6.47 -32.66 8.10
C ILE A 591 -7.62 -33.39 7.38
N LEU A 592 -8.24 -32.73 6.42
CA LEU A 592 -8.98 -33.39 5.33
C LEU A 592 -8.25 -33.13 4.03
#